data_AF-A0A9D1FGK9-F1
#
_entry.id   AF-A0A9D1FGK9-F1
#
_cell.length_a   1.000
_cell.length_b   1.000
_cell.length_c   1.000
_cell.angle_alpha   90.00
_cell.angle_beta   90.00
_cell.angle_gamma   90.00
#
_symmetry.space_group_name_H-M   'P 1'
#
loop_
_entity.id
_entity.type
_entity.pdbx_description
1 polymer ?
#
loop_
_entity_poly.entity_id
_entity_poly.type
_entity_poly.pdbx_seq_one_letter_code
_entity_poly.pdbx_strand_id
1 'polypeptide(L)'
;MPNPIGGFLTLLTPKANAAAIQCYMCQQIVGANWTVDASCTGTSCTNCKTTTTTLNGVITTRTATMISNCPTGLTGTITCSCRRTYSYKCAAGYYGQPKSTLPGQCTECPGNGTSAVGSTSITSCYLPSGTSCSDTSGTCTYTSNCYYS
;
A
#
# COMPACT_ATOMS: atom_id res chain seq x y z
N MET A 1 46.27 -12.64 -25.84
CA MET A 1 45.28 -12.13 -24.88
C MET A 1 44.34 -11.19 -25.63
N PRO A 2 43.11 -11.58 -25.97
CA PRO A 2 42.11 -10.65 -26.49
C PRO A 2 41.36 -9.97 -25.34
N ASN A 3 41.26 -8.65 -25.44
CA ASN A 3 40.59 -7.73 -24.51
C ASN A 3 39.06 -7.98 -24.43
N PRO A 4 38.37 -7.54 -23.37
CA PRO A 4 37.05 -8.01 -23.00
C PRO A 4 35.98 -7.40 -23.90
N ILE A 5 35.09 -8.25 -24.39
CA ILE A 5 33.84 -7.84 -25.03
C ILE A 5 32.95 -7.28 -23.93
N GLY A 6 33.08 -5.98 -23.66
CA GLY A 6 32.15 -5.21 -22.84
C GLY A 6 30.80 -5.20 -23.54
N GLY A 7 29.98 -6.21 -23.27
CA GLY A 7 28.59 -6.29 -23.73
C GLY A 7 27.82 -5.09 -23.21
N PHE A 8 27.53 -4.14 -24.10
CA PHE A 8 26.68 -3.01 -23.81
C PHE A 8 25.25 -3.57 -23.57
N LEU A 9 24.84 -3.67 -22.30
CA LEU A 9 23.44 -3.91 -21.96
C LEU A 9 22.65 -2.70 -22.45
N THR A 10 21.89 -2.85 -23.52
CA THR A 10 20.87 -1.85 -23.88
C THR A 10 19.75 -1.98 -22.87
N LEU A 11 19.79 -1.13 -21.84
CA LEU A 11 18.62 -0.88 -21.02
C LEU A 11 17.56 -0.32 -21.98
N LEU A 12 16.43 -1.02 -22.15
CA LEU A 12 15.25 -0.38 -22.71
C LEU A 12 14.79 0.68 -21.70
N THR A 13 15.40 1.86 -21.74
CA THR A 13 14.82 3.04 -21.11
C THR A 13 13.49 3.29 -21.80
N PRO A 14 12.37 3.42 -21.07
CA PRO A 14 11.09 3.71 -21.68
C PRO A 14 11.26 4.99 -22.50
N LYS A 15 11.11 4.88 -23.82
CA LYS A 15 10.98 6.05 -24.68
C LYS A 15 9.63 6.64 -24.32
N ALA A 16 9.66 7.65 -23.45
CA ALA A 16 8.50 8.41 -23.03
C ALA A 16 7.93 9.17 -24.25
N ASN A 17 7.27 8.46 -25.15
CA ASN A 17 6.28 9.05 -26.03
C ASN A 17 5.07 9.28 -25.13
N ALA A 18 4.71 10.54 -24.91
CA ALA A 18 3.81 11.06 -23.87
C ALA A 18 2.36 10.50 -23.86
N ALA A 19 2.05 9.41 -24.56
CA ALA A 19 0.73 8.78 -24.62
C ALA A 19 0.68 7.34 -24.06
N ALA A 20 1.82 6.67 -23.82
CA ALA A 20 1.84 5.30 -23.29
C ALA A 20 2.64 5.24 -21.98
N ILE A 21 1.94 5.14 -20.85
CA ILE A 21 2.57 4.79 -19.57
C ILE A 21 3.14 3.37 -19.74
N GLN A 22 4.45 3.27 -19.99
CA GLN A 22 5.16 2.00 -20.09
C GLN A 22 5.60 1.58 -18.69
N CYS A 23 5.20 0.38 -18.29
CA CYS A 23 5.30 -0.07 -16.90
C CYS A 23 6.08 -1.39 -16.74
N TYR A 24 6.92 -1.72 -17.73
CA TYR A 24 7.74 -2.92 -17.73
C TYR A 24 9.22 -2.56 -17.64
N MET A 25 9.99 -3.36 -16.90
CA MET A 25 11.44 -3.24 -16.77
C MET A 25 12.07 -4.58 -17.13
N CYS A 26 12.25 -4.84 -18.41
CA CYS A 26 12.90 -6.06 -18.91
C CYS A 26 14.26 -5.70 -19.49
N GLN A 27 15.32 -6.37 -19.02
CA GLN A 27 16.63 -6.28 -19.65
C GLN A 27 16.62 -7.16 -20.90
N GLN A 28 16.79 -6.56 -22.08
CA GLN A 28 16.83 -7.30 -23.33
C GLN A 28 18.21 -7.93 -23.56
N ILE A 29 18.19 -9.18 -24.02
CA ILE A 29 19.38 -9.85 -24.55
C ILE A 29 19.71 -9.21 -25.91
N VAL A 30 20.99 -9.01 -26.24
CA VAL A 30 21.39 -8.48 -27.55
C VAL A 30 20.86 -9.39 -28.66
N GLY A 31 20.17 -8.80 -29.65
CA GLY A 31 19.52 -9.55 -30.74
C GLY A 31 18.14 -10.11 -30.38
N ALA A 32 17.62 -9.83 -29.18
CA ALA A 32 16.26 -10.18 -28.83
C ALA A 32 15.23 -9.33 -29.60
N ASN A 33 14.20 -9.99 -30.11
CA ASN A 33 13.01 -9.38 -30.69
C ASN A 33 11.80 -9.75 -29.83
N TRP A 34 11.54 -8.92 -28.82
CA TRP A 34 10.40 -9.10 -27.90
C TRP A 34 9.26 -8.16 -28.27
N THR A 35 8.03 -8.67 -28.18
CA THR A 35 6.82 -7.87 -28.27
C THR A 35 6.28 -7.55 -26.88
N VAL A 36 5.54 -6.44 -26.75
CA VAL A 36 4.91 -6.03 -25.50
C VAL A 36 3.43 -6.37 -25.58
N ASP A 37 2.93 -7.17 -24.64
CA ASP A 37 1.51 -7.48 -24.55
C ASP A 37 0.68 -6.27 -24.11
N ALA A 38 -0.59 -6.24 -24.49
CA ALA A 38 -1.53 -5.18 -24.11
C ALA A 38 -1.66 -5.02 -22.58
N SER A 39 -1.44 -6.09 -21.80
CA SER A 39 -1.42 -6.05 -20.33
C SER A 39 -0.38 -5.07 -19.75
N CYS A 40 0.70 -4.80 -20.48
CA CYS A 40 1.77 -3.87 -20.09
C CYS A 40 1.53 -2.42 -20.52
N THR A 41 0.38 -2.12 -21.14
CA THR A 41 0.06 -0.82 -21.72
C THR A 41 -1.30 -0.29 -21.28
N GLY A 42 -1.53 1.01 -21.42
CA GLY A 42 -2.85 1.63 -21.28
C GLY A 42 -3.51 1.47 -19.89
N THR A 43 -4.80 1.13 -19.91
CA THR A 43 -5.66 1.04 -18.72
C THR A 43 -5.26 -0.09 -17.77
N SER A 44 -4.72 -1.20 -18.27
CA SER A 44 -4.25 -2.33 -17.45
C SER A 44 -3.12 -1.92 -16.50
N CYS A 45 -2.15 -1.14 -17.01
CA CYS A 45 -1.13 -0.54 -16.14
C CYS A 45 -1.76 0.51 -15.19
N THR A 46 -2.63 1.37 -15.71
CA THR A 46 -3.22 2.48 -14.95
C THR A 46 -4.12 2.01 -13.80
N ASN A 47 -4.74 0.83 -13.93
CA ASN A 47 -5.63 0.24 -12.94
C ASN A 47 -4.88 -0.55 -11.85
N CYS A 48 -3.56 -0.72 -11.99
CA CYS A 48 -2.71 -1.29 -10.96
C CYS A 48 -2.27 -0.21 -9.96
N LYS A 49 -3.24 0.29 -9.19
CA LYS A 49 -3.04 1.36 -8.20
C LYS A 49 -3.33 0.88 -6.79
N THR A 50 -2.48 1.33 -5.87
CA THR A 50 -2.73 1.20 -4.44
C THR A 50 -3.88 2.11 -4.06
N THR A 51 -4.87 1.56 -3.36
CA THR A 51 -6.04 2.31 -2.90
C THR A 51 -6.22 2.10 -1.42
N THR A 52 -6.56 3.16 -0.71
CA THR A 52 -6.87 3.11 0.71
C THR A 52 -8.30 3.58 0.92
N THR A 53 -9.09 2.79 1.63
CA THR A 53 -10.47 3.11 2.02
C THR A 53 -10.64 2.94 3.51
N THR A 54 -11.61 3.62 4.10
CA THR A 54 -11.97 3.45 5.51
C THR A 54 -13.46 3.16 5.60
N LEU A 55 -13.81 2.07 6.26
CA LEU A 55 -15.19 1.65 6.48
C LEU A 55 -15.30 0.96 7.83
N ASN A 56 -16.32 1.28 8.62
CA ASN A 56 -16.57 0.67 9.94
C ASN A 56 -15.35 0.73 10.89
N GLY A 57 -14.62 1.84 10.90
CA GLY A 57 -13.41 1.97 11.73
C GLY A 57 -12.22 1.13 11.25
N VAL A 58 -12.29 0.50 10.06
CA VAL A 58 -11.21 -0.27 9.46
C VAL A 58 -10.64 0.47 8.25
N ILE A 59 -9.34 0.76 8.27
CA ILE A 59 -8.56 1.18 7.11
C ILE A 59 -8.17 -0.08 6.31
N THR A 60 -8.61 -0.14 5.07
CA THR A 60 -8.22 -1.17 4.11
C THR A 60 -7.29 -0.55 3.09
N THR A 61 -6.05 -1.05 3.03
CA THR A 61 -5.11 -0.71 1.96
C THR A 61 -5.01 -1.89 1.02
N ARG A 62 -5.41 -1.68 -0.22
CA ARG A 62 -5.17 -2.61 -1.33
C ARG A 62 -3.89 -2.17 -2.01
N THR A 63 -2.79 -2.85 -1.72
CA THR A 63 -1.51 -2.62 -2.39
C THR A 63 -1.53 -3.31 -3.74
N ALA A 64 -1.22 -2.56 -4.79
CA ALA A 64 -1.11 -3.09 -6.14
C ALA A 64 0.35 -3.02 -6.59
N THR A 65 0.92 -4.15 -6.99
CA THR A 65 2.29 -4.25 -7.48
C THR A 65 2.26 -4.79 -8.90
N MET A 66 2.90 -4.08 -9.81
CA MET A 66 3.06 -4.56 -11.17
C MET A 66 4.18 -5.58 -11.25
N ILE A 67 3.91 -6.68 -11.93
CA ILE A 67 4.87 -7.75 -12.20
C ILE A 67 4.97 -7.89 -13.71
N SER A 68 6.15 -7.59 -14.26
CA SER A 68 6.48 -7.87 -15.65
C SER A 68 7.17 -9.23 -15.75
N ASN A 69 6.61 -10.13 -16.56
CA ASN A 69 7.25 -11.39 -16.92
C ASN A 69 8.00 -11.19 -18.24
N CYS A 70 9.33 -11.22 -18.15
CA CYS A 70 10.20 -11.06 -19.29
C CYS A 70 10.51 -12.43 -19.92
N PRO A 71 10.52 -12.55 -21.25
CA PRO A 71 11.00 -13.76 -21.92
C PRO A 71 12.47 -14.02 -21.62
N THR A 72 12.89 -15.28 -21.66
CA THR A 72 14.31 -15.68 -21.53
C THR A 72 14.97 -16.01 -22.86
N GLY A 73 14.20 -16.12 -23.95
CA GLY A 73 14.69 -16.42 -25.30
C GLY A 73 14.93 -15.17 -26.14
N LEU A 74 15.47 -15.37 -27.35
CA LEU A 74 15.64 -14.29 -28.35
C LEU A 74 14.31 -13.80 -28.92
N THR A 75 13.24 -14.59 -28.79
CA THR A 75 11.88 -14.22 -29.17
C THR A 75 10.94 -14.46 -27.99
N GLY A 76 9.90 -13.64 -27.89
CA GLY A 76 8.88 -13.81 -26.86
C GLY A 76 8.07 -12.55 -26.63
N THR A 77 7.08 -12.67 -25.75
CA THR A 77 6.17 -11.58 -25.41
C THR A 77 6.32 -11.22 -23.94
N ILE A 78 6.58 -9.94 -23.66
CA ILE A 78 6.55 -9.40 -22.31
C ILE A 78 5.09 -9.34 -21.88
N THR A 79 4.75 -10.01 -20.78
CA THR A 79 3.41 -9.93 -20.18
C THR A 79 3.48 -9.21 -18.84
N CYS A 80 2.44 -8.47 -18.49
CA CYS A 80 2.35 -7.81 -17.21
C CYS A 80 1.13 -8.31 -16.44
N SER A 81 1.30 -8.50 -15.14
CA SER A 81 0.19 -8.82 -14.24
C SER A 81 0.20 -7.85 -13.07
N CYS A 82 -0.99 -7.59 -12.53
CA CYS A 82 -1.13 -6.76 -11.34
C CYS A 82 -1.41 -7.66 -10.14
N ARG A 83 -0.43 -7.80 -9.26
CA ARG A 83 -0.61 -8.51 -8.00
C ARG A 83 -1.23 -7.58 -6.98
N ARG A 84 -2.31 -8.02 -6.33
CA ARG A 84 -3.02 -7.26 -5.31
C ARG A 84 -2.89 -7.96 -3.96
N THR A 85 -2.53 -7.20 -2.94
CA THR A 85 -2.54 -7.64 -1.55
C THR A 85 -3.40 -6.68 -0.73
N TYR A 86 -3.99 -7.19 0.34
CA TYR A 86 -4.84 -6.40 1.23
C TYR A 86 -4.20 -6.36 2.62
N SER A 87 -4.21 -5.19 3.23
CA SER A 87 -3.90 -5.02 4.64
C SER A 87 -5.04 -4.28 5.33
N TYR A 88 -5.41 -4.75 6.52
CA TYR A 88 -6.45 -4.18 7.34
C TYR A 88 -5.84 -3.64 8.63
N LYS A 89 -6.21 -2.43 9.02
CA LYS A 89 -5.80 -1.78 10.27
C LYS A 89 -6.98 -1.03 10.86
N CYS A 90 -7.08 -0.93 12.17
CA CYS A 90 -8.08 -0.02 12.76
C CYS A 90 -7.70 1.44 12.47
N ALA A 91 -8.71 2.26 12.19
CA ALA A 91 -8.55 3.70 12.06
C ALA A 91 -8.16 4.32 13.42
N ALA A 92 -7.73 5.58 13.40
CA ALA A 92 -7.48 6.32 14.63
C ALA A 92 -8.78 6.39 15.47
N GLY A 93 -8.66 6.23 16.78
CA GLY A 93 -9.81 6.15 17.68
C GLY A 93 -10.47 4.77 17.76
N TYR A 94 -9.94 3.77 17.05
CA TYR A 94 -10.38 2.39 17.13
C TYR A 94 -9.23 1.45 17.47
N TYR A 95 -9.53 0.30 18.05
CA TYR A 95 -8.56 -0.77 18.33
C TYR A 95 -9.12 -2.15 17.95
N GLY A 96 -8.24 -3.07 17.59
CA GLY A 96 -8.62 -4.45 17.26
C GLY A 96 -7.70 -5.11 16.25
N GLN A 97 -8.05 -6.32 15.83
CA GLN A 97 -7.29 -7.11 14.86
C GLN A 97 -8.17 -7.43 13.65
N PRO A 98 -8.47 -6.44 12.80
CA PRO A 98 -9.35 -6.65 11.66
C PRO A 98 -8.69 -7.57 10.64
N LYS A 99 -9.48 -8.53 10.14
CA LYS A 99 -9.13 -9.41 9.02
C LYS A 99 -9.96 -9.09 7.77
N SER A 100 -10.93 -8.18 7.88
CA SER A 100 -11.75 -7.68 6.78
C SER A 100 -12.40 -6.33 7.17
N THR A 101 -13.27 -5.80 6.31
CA THR A 101 -14.07 -4.59 6.55
C THR A 101 -15.41 -4.86 7.26
N LEU A 102 -15.63 -6.09 7.75
CA LEU A 102 -16.86 -6.42 8.47
C LEU A 102 -16.98 -5.60 9.75
N PRO A 103 -18.21 -5.17 10.11
CA PRO A 103 -18.45 -4.42 11.34
C PRO A 103 -18.02 -5.22 12.58
N GLY A 104 -17.61 -4.51 13.64
CA GLY A 104 -17.25 -5.11 14.93
C GLY A 104 -15.81 -5.65 15.03
N GLN A 105 -14.99 -5.53 13.98
CA GLN A 105 -13.58 -5.95 14.03
C GLN A 105 -12.62 -4.90 14.59
N CYS A 106 -13.07 -3.66 14.60
CA CYS A 106 -12.42 -2.56 15.28
C CYS A 106 -13.44 -1.99 16.26
N THR A 107 -13.05 -1.92 17.52
CA THR A 107 -13.86 -1.36 18.62
C THR A 107 -13.43 0.08 18.82
N GLU A 108 -14.41 0.97 18.96
CA GLU A 108 -14.14 2.38 19.26
C GLU A 108 -13.52 2.51 20.65
N CYS A 109 -12.56 3.43 20.80
CA CYS A 109 -12.00 3.74 22.10
C CYS A 109 -13.09 4.30 23.03
N PRO A 110 -13.14 3.91 24.32
CA PRO A 110 -14.21 4.32 25.21
C PRO A 110 -14.25 5.84 25.44
N GLY A 111 -15.45 6.42 25.54
CA GLY A 111 -15.64 7.84 25.86
C GLY A 111 -15.02 8.76 24.81
N ASN A 112 -14.27 9.77 25.26
CA ASN A 112 -13.54 10.69 24.37
C ASN A 112 -12.12 10.20 24.06
N GLY A 113 -11.83 8.92 24.28
CA GLY A 113 -10.52 8.33 24.04
C GLY A 113 -10.18 8.26 22.55
N THR A 114 -8.90 8.29 22.23
CA THR A 114 -8.38 8.09 20.89
C THR A 114 -7.25 7.07 20.88
N SER A 115 -6.82 6.64 19.70
CA SER A 115 -5.73 5.68 19.52
C SER A 115 -4.98 5.97 18.22
N ALA A 116 -3.74 5.45 18.12
CA ALA A 116 -3.02 5.48 16.86
C ALA A 116 -3.62 4.51 15.83
N VAL A 117 -3.45 4.80 14.54
CA VAL A 117 -3.84 3.90 13.46
C VAL A 117 -3.17 2.53 13.63
N GLY A 118 -3.95 1.45 13.51
CA GLY A 118 -3.47 0.09 13.65
C GLY A 118 -3.34 -0.40 15.10
N SER A 119 -3.89 0.33 16.07
CA SER A 119 -3.97 -0.13 17.46
C SER A 119 -4.71 -1.46 17.58
N THR A 120 -4.19 -2.37 18.39
CA THR A 120 -4.72 -3.75 18.52
C THR A 120 -5.34 -4.07 19.87
N SER A 121 -5.18 -3.18 20.86
CA SER A 121 -5.62 -3.39 22.24
C SER A 121 -6.25 -2.12 22.80
N ILE A 122 -7.19 -2.26 23.73
CA ILE A 122 -7.79 -1.14 24.47
C ILE A 122 -6.73 -0.33 25.20
N THR A 123 -5.62 -0.95 25.61
CA THR A 123 -4.48 -0.27 26.26
C THR A 123 -3.73 0.70 25.34
N SER A 124 -4.01 0.65 24.03
CA SER A 124 -3.52 1.63 23.06
C SER A 124 -4.43 2.87 22.96
N CYS A 125 -5.64 2.80 23.52
CA CYS A 125 -6.50 3.97 23.66
C CYS A 125 -5.96 4.87 24.77
N TYR A 126 -6.14 6.18 24.60
CA TYR A 126 -5.81 7.19 25.59
C TYR A 126 -6.68 8.43 25.44
N LEU A 127 -6.90 9.15 26.53
CA LEU A 127 -7.41 10.51 26.51
C LEU A 127 -6.24 11.46 26.26
N PRO A 128 -6.27 12.29 25.19
CA PRO A 128 -5.20 13.24 24.92
C PRO A 128 -5.01 14.26 26.05
N SER A 129 -3.77 14.75 26.19
CA SER A 129 -3.52 15.96 26.98
C SER A 129 -4.39 17.12 26.46
N GLY A 130 -4.95 17.91 27.37
CA GLY A 130 -5.88 18.99 27.08
C GLY A 130 -7.35 18.55 26.96
N THR A 131 -7.65 17.24 27.02
CA THR A 131 -9.05 16.80 27.09
C THR A 131 -9.67 17.24 28.41
N SER A 132 -10.81 17.91 28.32
CA SER A 132 -11.62 18.30 29.48
C SER A 132 -12.50 17.14 29.93
N CYS A 133 -12.56 16.91 31.23
CA CYS A 133 -13.49 15.99 31.88
C CYS A 133 -14.42 16.78 32.81
N SER A 134 -15.61 16.25 33.05
CA SER A 134 -16.55 16.82 34.01
C SER A 134 -17.16 15.67 34.80
N ASP A 135 -17.13 15.76 36.11
CA ASP A 135 -17.86 14.87 37.01
C ASP A 135 -18.63 15.68 38.06
N THR A 136 -19.21 15.00 39.04
CA THR A 136 -19.97 15.64 40.15
C THR A 136 -19.12 16.53 41.07
N SER A 137 -17.80 16.43 41.03
CA SER A 137 -16.85 17.26 41.79
C SER A 137 -16.34 18.49 41.02
N GLY A 138 -16.60 18.58 39.70
CA GLY A 138 -16.29 19.76 38.89
C GLY A 138 -15.72 19.39 37.52
N THR A 139 -15.03 20.36 36.91
CA THR A 139 -14.33 20.18 35.63
C THR A 139 -12.85 19.92 35.85
N CYS A 140 -12.29 18.96 35.13
CA CYS A 140 -10.87 18.64 35.10
C CYS A 140 -10.30 18.75 33.68
N THR A 141 -8.98 18.81 33.57
CA THR A 141 -8.28 18.76 32.28
C THR A 141 -7.09 17.83 32.43
N TYR A 142 -6.98 16.86 31.54
CA TYR A 142 -5.83 15.97 31.52
C TYR A 142 -4.59 16.76 31.09
N THR A 143 -3.54 16.75 31.91
CA THR A 143 -2.27 17.44 31.62
C THR A 143 -1.26 16.56 30.87
N SER A 144 -1.61 15.30 30.66
CA SER A 144 -0.84 14.30 29.93
C SER A 144 -1.78 13.28 29.29
N ASN A 145 -1.28 12.48 28.33
CA ASN A 145 -2.07 11.39 27.77
C ASN A 145 -2.41 10.35 28.86
N CYS A 146 -3.70 10.06 29.03
CA CYS A 146 -4.17 9.07 30.00
C CYS A 146 -4.60 7.80 29.28
N TYR A 147 -3.76 6.77 29.33
CA TYR A 147 -3.99 5.49 28.67
C TYR A 147 -5.02 4.65 29.44
N TYR A 148 -5.84 3.92 28.69
CA TYR A 148 -6.79 2.95 29.26
C TYR A 148 -6.02 1.68 29.68
N SER A 149 -6.53 0.98 30.70
CA SER A 149 -5.95 -0.25 31.23
C SER A 149 -6.87 -1.44 30.99
#